data_AF-W6TJD3-F1
#
_entry.id   AF-W6TJD3-F1
#
_cell.length_a   1.000
_cell.length_b   1.000
_cell.length_c   1.000
_cell.angle_alpha   90.00
_cell.angle_beta   90.00
_cell.angle_gamma   90.00
#
_symmetry.space_group_name_H-M   'P 1'
#
loop_
_entity.id
_entity.type
_entity.pdbx_description
1 polymer ?
#
loop_
_entity_poly.entity_id
_entity_poly.type
_entity_poly.pdbx_seq_one_letter_code
_entity_poly.pdbx_strand_id
1 'polypeptide(L)'
;MALSETATVNTSAVSFAKGGSDAHLAGANIPKAAAVARGIALRSLVKGGKLAAGAASDAQGGEKEVQGIGAAAANKLLIAIENVVKKTVKSILEKAKGEIDKVRGSQGLTLESNNKK
;
A
#
# COMPACT_ATOMS: atom_id res chain seq x y z
N MET A 1 -21.31 3.06 4.19
CA MET A 1 -21.48 4.53 4.25
C MET A 1 -20.41 5.20 3.39
N ALA A 2 -20.85 5.77 2.27
CA ALA A 2 -20.08 6.64 1.38
C ALA A 2 -19.88 8.03 2.01
N LEU A 3 -19.12 8.91 1.38
CA LEU A 3 -18.93 10.30 1.80
C LEU A 3 -20.26 11.07 1.66
N SER A 4 -20.89 11.40 2.79
CA SER A 4 -22.14 12.18 2.83
C SER A 4 -21.92 13.70 2.71
N GLU A 5 -20.67 14.15 2.76
CA GLU A 5 -20.25 15.55 2.61
C GLU A 5 -19.01 15.66 1.71
N THR A 6 -18.68 16.86 1.25
CA THR A 6 -17.48 17.17 0.47
C THR A 6 -16.21 16.73 1.19
N ALA A 7 -15.22 16.21 0.46
CA ALA A 7 -13.91 15.89 1.03
C ALA A 7 -13.27 17.13 1.70
N THR A 8 -12.53 16.92 2.78
CA THR A 8 -11.86 17.99 3.56
C THR A 8 -10.46 17.53 3.98
N VAL A 9 -9.70 18.41 4.64
CA VAL A 9 -8.41 18.09 5.27
C VAL A 9 -8.48 16.90 6.24
N ASN A 10 -9.68 16.61 6.77
CA ASN A 10 -9.94 15.54 7.73
C ASN A 10 -10.40 14.24 7.07
N THR A 11 -10.58 14.24 5.75
CA THR A 11 -11.00 13.03 5.03
C THR A 11 -9.88 11.99 5.03
N SER A 12 -10.19 10.81 5.56
CA SER A 12 -9.27 9.67 5.53
C SER A 12 -9.17 9.09 4.12
N ALA A 13 -8.07 8.39 3.83
CA ALA A 13 -7.91 7.66 2.57
C ALA A 13 -9.01 6.60 2.36
N VAL A 14 -9.47 5.96 3.43
CA VAL A 14 -10.56 4.97 3.38
C VAL A 14 -11.89 5.64 3.05
N SER A 15 -12.16 6.79 3.65
CA SER A 15 -13.36 7.59 3.34
C SER A 15 -13.35 8.03 1.88
N PHE A 16 -12.20 8.49 1.37
CA PHE A 16 -12.01 8.83 -0.05
C PHE A 16 -12.23 7.61 -0.97
N ALA A 17 -11.68 6.45 -0.61
CA ALA A 17 -11.81 5.21 -1.38
C ALA A 17 -13.24 4.66 -1.42
N LYS A 18 -14.07 4.96 -0.42
CA LYS A 18 -15.49 4.59 -0.43
C LYS A 18 -16.29 5.43 -1.44
N GLY A 19 -15.80 6.62 -1.79
CA GLY A 19 -16.45 7.54 -2.71
C GLY A 19 -17.69 8.22 -2.10
N GLY A 20 -18.35 9.08 -2.87
CA GLY A 20 -19.60 9.79 -2.54
C GLY A 20 -20.39 10.08 -3.83
N SER A 21 -21.30 11.05 -3.82
CA SER A 21 -21.81 11.65 -5.06
C SER A 21 -20.69 12.39 -5.80
N ASP A 22 -20.76 12.55 -7.12
CA ASP A 22 -19.73 13.24 -7.94
C ASP A 22 -19.36 14.62 -7.38
N ALA A 23 -20.34 15.32 -6.79
CA ALA A 23 -20.15 16.61 -6.14
C ALA A 23 -19.25 16.58 -4.88
N HIS A 24 -19.17 15.44 -4.18
CA HIS A 24 -18.52 15.35 -2.87
C HIS A 24 -17.02 15.03 -2.96
N LEU A 25 -16.52 14.65 -4.15
CA LEU A 25 -15.10 14.41 -4.40
C LEU A 25 -14.38 15.65 -4.97
N ALA A 26 -15.10 16.51 -5.70
CA ALA A 26 -14.55 17.64 -6.45
C ALA A 26 -14.65 19.01 -5.74
N GLY A 27 -15.56 19.18 -4.77
CA GLY A 27 -15.81 20.48 -4.11
C GLY A 27 -14.80 20.89 -3.04
N ALA A 28 -13.76 20.10 -2.82
CA ALA A 28 -12.84 20.25 -1.70
C ALA A 28 -11.62 21.10 -2.10
N ASN A 29 -11.50 22.33 -1.59
CA ASN A 29 -10.31 23.16 -1.86
C ASN A 29 -9.03 22.64 -1.18
N ILE A 30 -9.10 21.68 -0.25
CA ILE A 30 -7.94 21.28 0.57
C ILE A 30 -7.95 19.80 1.03
N PRO A 31 -8.28 18.79 0.21
CA PRO A 31 -8.08 17.41 0.64
C PRO A 31 -6.57 17.13 0.76
N LYS A 32 -6.13 16.48 1.85
CA LYS A 32 -4.70 16.14 2.04
C LYS A 32 -4.21 15.31 0.86
N ALA A 33 -3.17 15.77 0.16
CA ALA A 33 -2.61 15.07 -1.01
C ALA A 33 -2.31 13.59 -0.75
N ALA A 34 -1.81 13.25 0.44
CA ALA A 34 -1.58 11.87 0.85
C ALA A 34 -2.87 11.05 1.00
N ALA A 35 -3.96 11.66 1.49
CA ALA A 35 -5.26 11.00 1.61
C ALA A 35 -5.90 10.78 0.24
N VAL A 36 -5.75 11.75 -0.68
CA VAL A 36 -6.20 11.63 -2.08
C VAL A 36 -5.43 10.52 -2.79
N ALA A 37 -4.09 10.56 -2.78
CA ALA A 37 -3.27 9.54 -3.45
C ALA A 37 -3.53 8.12 -2.93
N ARG A 38 -3.59 7.96 -1.60
CA ARG A 38 -3.92 6.66 -0.98
C ARG A 38 -5.35 6.24 -1.26
N GLY A 39 -6.29 7.18 -1.24
CA GLY A 39 -7.70 6.92 -1.53
C GLY A 39 -7.93 6.48 -2.98
N ILE A 40 -7.24 7.11 -3.94
CA ILE A 40 -7.23 6.71 -5.36
C ILE A 40 -6.69 5.28 -5.49
N ALA A 41 -5.53 5.00 -4.91
CA ALA A 41 -4.94 3.66 -4.96
C ALA A 41 -5.87 2.60 -4.38
N LEU A 42 -6.50 2.87 -3.22
CA LEU A 42 -7.46 1.97 -2.60
C LEU A 42 -8.72 1.81 -3.47
N ARG A 43 -9.26 2.88 -4.05
CA ARG A 43 -10.43 2.81 -4.95
C ARG A 43 -10.15 1.94 -6.16
N SER A 44 -8.96 2.05 -6.76
CA SER A 44 -8.53 1.24 -7.90
C SER A 44 -8.47 -0.26 -7.62
N LEU A 45 -8.37 -0.66 -6.35
CA LEU A 45 -8.34 -2.07 -5.93
C LEU A 45 -9.71 -2.60 -5.46
N VAL A 46 -10.67 -1.72 -5.19
CA VAL A 46 -12.00 -2.12 -4.73
C VAL A 46 -12.87 -2.53 -5.93
N LYS A 47 -13.59 -3.64 -5.80
CA LYS A 47 -14.53 -4.12 -6.82
C LYS A 47 -15.59 -3.04 -7.13
N GLY A 48 -15.70 -2.66 -8.39
CA GLY A 48 -16.60 -1.57 -8.82
C GLY A 48 -16.08 -0.17 -8.51
N GLY A 49 -14.87 -0.05 -7.98
CA GLY A 49 -14.21 1.22 -7.73
C GLY A 49 -13.79 1.88 -9.04
N LYS A 50 -14.53 2.91 -9.45
CA LYS A 50 -14.19 3.77 -10.59
C LYS A 50 -13.76 5.14 -10.08
N LEU A 51 -12.87 5.79 -10.84
CA LEU A 51 -12.53 7.20 -10.67
C LEU A 51 -13.44 8.01 -11.59
N ALA A 52 -14.00 9.10 -11.07
CA ALA A 52 -14.81 10.00 -11.87
C ALA A 52 -13.91 10.75 -12.87
N ALA A 53 -14.36 10.86 -14.12
CA ALA A 53 -13.75 11.74 -15.11
C ALA A 53 -14.45 13.10 -15.05
N GLY A 54 -13.68 14.17 -15.00
CA GLY A 54 -14.19 15.55 -15.01
C GLY A 54 -14.32 16.14 -16.41
N ALA A 55 -13.89 15.42 -17.45
CA ALA A 55 -13.89 15.87 -18.83
C ALA A 55 -14.16 14.71 -19.80
N ALA A 56 -14.30 15.04 -21.09
CA ALA A 56 -14.40 14.05 -22.17
C ALA A 56 -13.18 13.11 -22.18
N SER A 57 -13.33 11.88 -22.68
CA SER A 57 -12.34 10.80 -22.53
C SER A 57 -10.92 11.14 -23.00
N ASP A 58 -10.78 12.03 -23.99
CA ASP A 58 -9.50 12.46 -24.57
C ASP A 58 -9.04 13.85 -24.10
N ALA A 59 -9.77 14.48 -23.19
CA ALA A 59 -9.43 15.77 -22.61
C ALA A 59 -8.70 15.63 -21.28
N GLN A 60 -8.06 16.70 -20.81
CA GLN A 60 -7.46 16.73 -19.49
C GLN A 60 -8.52 16.52 -18.41
N GLY A 61 -8.26 15.63 -17.45
CA GLY A 61 -9.24 15.16 -16.47
C GLY A 61 -10.25 14.15 -17.04
N GLY A 62 -10.05 13.69 -18.28
CA GLY A 62 -10.85 12.69 -18.96
C GLY A 62 -10.58 11.27 -18.48
N GLU A 63 -11.42 10.34 -18.95
CA GLU A 63 -11.40 8.93 -18.55
C GLU A 63 -10.00 8.28 -18.68
N LYS A 64 -9.30 8.52 -19.80
CA LYS A 64 -7.97 7.91 -20.03
C LYS A 64 -6.94 8.38 -19.01
N GLU A 65 -6.94 9.67 -18.70
CA GLU A 65 -6.00 10.25 -17.74
C GLU A 65 -6.28 9.75 -16.31
N VAL A 66 -7.55 9.76 -15.88
CA VAL A 66 -7.90 9.31 -14.52
C VAL A 66 -7.63 7.81 -14.34
N GLN A 67 -7.84 6.98 -15.37
CA GLN A 67 -7.46 5.57 -15.34
C GLN A 67 -5.95 5.39 -15.23
N GLY A 68 -5.16 6.16 -15.98
CA GLY A 68 -3.70 6.16 -15.89
C GLY A 68 -3.21 6.55 -14.50
N ILE A 69 -3.78 7.59 -13.89
CA ILE A 69 -3.47 8.02 -12.52
C ILE A 69 -3.83 6.91 -11.51
N GLY A 70 -4.99 6.28 -11.67
CA GLY A 70 -5.41 5.15 -10.83
C GLY A 70 -4.45 3.98 -10.90
N ALA A 71 -4.08 3.56 -12.10
CA ALA A 71 -3.12 2.48 -12.33
C ALA A 71 -1.73 2.81 -11.74
N ALA A 72 -1.24 4.03 -11.94
CA ALA A 72 0.03 4.48 -11.38
C ALA A 72 0.01 4.51 -9.84
N ALA A 73 -1.09 4.95 -9.23
CA ALA A 73 -1.27 4.96 -7.79
C ALA A 73 -1.29 3.54 -7.19
N ALA A 74 -2.02 2.62 -7.84
CA ALA A 74 -2.06 1.21 -7.45
C ALA A 74 -0.66 0.55 -7.57
N ASN A 75 0.08 0.81 -8.65
CA ASN A 75 1.43 0.28 -8.85
C ASN A 75 2.41 0.79 -7.77
N LYS A 76 2.38 2.08 -7.42
CA LYS A 76 3.19 2.62 -6.32
C LYS A 76 2.88 1.95 -4.97
N LEU A 77 1.61 1.66 -4.70
CA LEU A 77 1.20 0.96 -3.49
C LEU A 77 1.72 -0.49 -3.49
N LEU A 78 1.63 -1.21 -4.61
CA LEU A 78 2.11 -2.58 -4.73
C LEU A 78 3.62 -2.66 -4.50
N ILE A 79 4.40 -1.74 -5.05
CA ILE A 79 5.86 -1.65 -4.83
C ILE A 79 6.17 -1.41 -3.34
N ALA A 80 5.41 -0.52 -2.67
CA ALA A 80 5.60 -0.27 -1.24
C ALA A 80 5.31 -1.53 -0.40
N ILE A 81 4.24 -2.27 -0.72
CA ILE A 81 3.91 -3.54 -0.07
C ILE A 81 5.01 -4.58 -0.31
N GLU A 82 5.47 -4.73 -1.54
CA GLU A 82 6.55 -5.65 -1.91
C GLU A 82 7.81 -5.41 -1.06
N ASN A 83 8.20 -4.14 -0.88
CA ASN A 83 9.35 -3.77 -0.06
C ASN A 83 9.17 -4.14 1.42
N VAL A 84 7.98 -3.90 2.00
CA VAL A 84 7.67 -4.26 3.39
C VAL A 84 7.71 -5.78 3.59
N VAL A 85 7.14 -6.54 2.65
CA VAL A 85 7.16 -8.01 2.67
C VAL A 85 8.59 -8.52 2.57
N LYS A 86 9.38 -8.05 1.60
CA LYS A 86 10.80 -8.42 1.44
C LYS A 86 11.60 -8.18 2.71
N LYS A 87 11.46 -7.00 3.32
CA LYS A 87 12.19 -6.64 4.55
C LYS A 87 11.81 -7.54 5.72
N THR A 88 10.51 -7.82 5.86
CA THR A 88 10.00 -8.70 6.92
C THR A 88 10.53 -10.12 6.76
N VAL A 89 10.40 -10.70 5.56
CA VAL A 89 10.89 -12.05 5.25
C VAL A 89 12.40 -12.15 5.46
N LYS A 90 13.17 -11.17 4.96
CA LYS A 90 14.62 -11.13 5.16
C LYS A 90 15.00 -11.12 6.64
N SER A 91 14.36 -10.27 7.45
CA SER A 91 14.66 -10.19 8.89
C SER A 91 14.34 -11.49 9.63
N ILE A 92 13.25 -12.17 9.27
CA ILE A 92 12.89 -13.48 9.85
C ILE A 92 13.94 -14.53 9.49
N LEU A 93 14.34 -14.60 8.21
CA LEU A 93 15.33 -15.56 7.74
C LEU A 93 16.71 -15.33 8.37
N GLU A 94 17.12 -14.06 8.52
CA GLU A 94 18.38 -13.72 9.20
C GLU A 94 18.38 -14.14 10.66
N LYS A 95 17.28 -13.89 11.40
CA LYS A 95 17.14 -14.34 12.79
C LYS A 95 17.15 -15.87 12.89
N ALA A 96 16.38 -16.55 12.05
CA ALA A 96 16.34 -18.01 12.03
C ALA A 96 17.71 -18.60 11.74
N LYS A 97 18.42 -18.08 10.73
CA LYS A 97 19.78 -18.50 10.41
C LYS A 97 20.72 -18.29 11.59
N GLY A 98 20.68 -17.12 12.23
CA GLY A 98 21.53 -16.81 13.39
C GLY A 98 21.35 -17.80 14.55
N GLU A 99 20.10 -18.16 14.89
CA GLU A 99 19.84 -19.15 15.94
C GLU A 99 20.31 -20.57 15.53
N ILE A 100 20.08 -20.97 14.28
CA ILE A 100 20.55 -22.28 13.78
C ILE A 100 22.09 -22.33 13.74
N ASP A 101 22.77 -21.23 13.39
CA ASP A 101 24.23 -21.14 13.37
C ASP A 101 24.81 -21.22 14.81
N LYS A 102 24.16 -20.59 15.80
CA LYS A 102 24.55 -20.73 17.23
C LYS A 102 24.44 -22.19 17.71
N VAL A 103 23.33 -22.86 17.41
CA VAL A 103 23.15 -24.28 17.79
C VAL A 103 24.20 -25.16 17.12
N ARG A 104 24.48 -24.97 15.82
CA ARG A 104 25.52 -25.73 15.11
C ARG A 104 26.91 -25.47 15.66
N GLY A 105 27.26 -24.21 15.96
CA GLY A 105 28.54 -23.87 16.60
C GLY A 105 28.68 -24.49 18.00
N SER A 106 27.60 -24.48 18.78
CA SER A 106 27.58 -25.09 20.12
C SER A 106 27.68 -26.63 20.06
N GLN A 107 27.06 -27.28 19.08
CA GLN A 107 27.12 -28.74 18.92
C GLN A 107 28.52 -29.21 18.48
N GLY A 108 29.22 -28.44 17.64
CA GLY A 108 30.61 -28.71 17.25
C GLY A 108 31.56 -28.74 18.45
N LEU A 109 31.44 -27.76 19.36
CA LEU A 109 32.25 -27.70 20.58
C LEU A 109 31.97 -28.86 21.55
N THR A 110 30.71 -29.31 21.65
CA THR A 110 30.35 -30.45 22.50
C THR A 110 30.83 -31.79 21.97
N LEU A 111 30.99 -31.93 20.64
CA LEU A 111 31.51 -33.17 20.03
C LEU A 111 33.03 -33.28 20.17
N GLU A 112 33.78 -32.17 20.04
CA GLU A 112 35.24 -32.18 20.24
C GLU A 112 35.65 -32.40 21.71
N SER A 113 34.89 -31.91 22.68
CA SER A 113 35.18 -32.15 24.10
C SER A 113 34.92 -33.59 24.54
N ASN A 114 34.02 -34.30 23.86
CA ASN A 114 33.67 -35.69 24.20
C ASN A 114 34.62 -36.73 23.58
N ASN A 115 35.41 -36.36 22.58
CA ASN A 115 36.37 -37.25 21.90
C ASN A 115 37.79 -37.21 22.50
N LYS A 116 37.97 -36.52 23.64
CA LYS A 116 39.27 -36.34 24.33
C LYS A 116 39.37 -37.09 25.67
N LYS A 117 38.46 -38.01 25.97
CA LYS A 117 38.54 -38.95 27.10
C LYS A 117 38.94 -40.33 26.60
#